data_AF-A0A3D3KQQ1-F1
#
_entry.id   AF-A0A3D3KQQ1-F1
#
_cell.length_a   1.000
_cell.length_b   1.000
_cell.length_c   1.000
_cell.angle_alpha   90.00
_cell.angle_beta   90.00
_cell.angle_gamma   90.00
#
_symmetry.space_group_name_H-M   'P 1'
#
loop_
_entity.id
_entity.type
_entity.pdbx_description
1 polymer ?
#
loop_
_entity_poly.entity_id
_entity_poly.type
_entity_poly.pdbx_seq_one_letter_code
_entity_poly.pdbx_strand_id
1 'polypeptide(L)'
;PGSDADLRNGDAPKPTVTGKGWETVIGFPAAPNGQGAALTESILKDPLLSQAAVVVPGGRLLSTALVNVLVTDDGRIFVGMVPAERLLAAAGAA
;
A
#
# COMPACT_ATOMS: atom_id res chain seq x y z
N PRO A 1 -25.83 -25.08 9.83
CA PRO A 1 -24.65 -24.28 10.21
C PRO A 1 -23.72 -24.13 9.01
N GLY A 2 -23.96 -23.08 8.23
CA GLY A 2 -23.23 -22.72 7.03
C GLY A 2 -23.76 -21.38 6.52
N SER A 3 -22.89 -20.65 5.80
CA SER A 3 -23.13 -19.41 5.06
C SER A 3 -23.46 -18.14 5.85
N ASP A 4 -22.42 -17.52 6.43
CA ASP A 4 -22.34 -16.05 6.59
C ASP A 4 -20.93 -15.49 6.28
N ALA A 5 -19.90 -16.35 6.16
CA ALA A 5 -18.53 -15.94 5.88
C ALA A 5 -18.17 -15.89 4.37
N ASP A 6 -18.98 -16.49 3.50
CA ASP A 6 -18.69 -16.60 2.05
C ASP A 6 -19.15 -15.38 1.21
N LEU A 7 -19.75 -14.36 1.83
CA LEU A 7 -20.40 -13.24 1.10
C LEU A 7 -19.55 -11.97 0.94
N ARG A 8 -18.24 -11.98 1.24
CA ARG A 8 -17.39 -10.78 1.07
C ARG A 8 -16.00 -11.13 0.50
N ASN A 9 -15.77 -10.74 -0.76
CA ASN A 9 -14.46 -10.60 -1.42
C ASN A 9 -13.81 -11.83 -2.09
N GLY A 10 -14.55 -12.57 -2.91
CA GLY A 10 -13.96 -13.62 -3.78
C GLY A 10 -13.18 -13.10 -5.01
N ASP A 11 -13.30 -11.82 -5.38
CA ASP A 11 -12.82 -11.31 -6.68
C ASP A 11 -12.00 -10.00 -6.59
N ALA A 12 -11.65 -9.57 -5.37
CA ALA A 12 -10.77 -8.42 -5.18
C ALA A 12 -9.30 -8.85 -5.34
N PRO A 13 -8.50 -8.15 -6.17
CA PRO A 13 -7.08 -8.47 -6.35
C PRO A 13 -6.35 -8.62 -5.01
N LYS A 14 -5.77 -9.79 -4.79
CA LYS A 14 -5.20 -10.18 -3.49
C LYS A 14 -3.92 -9.36 -3.20
N PRO A 15 -3.77 -8.78 -2.00
CA PRO A 15 -2.52 -8.17 -1.59
C PRO A 15 -1.38 -9.20 -1.55
N THR A 16 -0.20 -8.80 -2.01
CA THR A 16 1.02 -9.59 -1.88
C THR A 16 1.71 -9.24 -0.57
N VAL A 17 2.35 -10.22 0.05
CA VAL A 17 3.13 -10.02 1.29
C VAL A 17 4.52 -10.58 1.05
N THR A 18 5.53 -9.73 1.20
CA THR A 18 6.94 -10.08 1.05
C THR A 18 7.69 -9.79 2.36
N GLY A 19 8.75 -10.54 2.66
CA GLY A 19 9.48 -10.41 3.92
C GLY A 19 8.85 -11.18 5.10
N LYS A 20 9.48 -11.08 6.28
CA LYS A 20 9.05 -11.74 7.52
C LYS A 20 9.26 -10.82 8.73
N GLY A 21 8.41 -10.93 9.75
CA GLY A 21 8.53 -10.14 10.97
C GLY A 21 8.47 -8.64 10.70
N TRP A 22 9.44 -7.90 11.23
CA TRP A 22 9.57 -6.44 11.03
C TRP A 22 9.92 -6.03 9.59
N GLU A 23 10.37 -6.98 8.76
CA GLU A 23 10.72 -6.70 7.36
C GLU A 23 9.55 -6.88 6.40
N THR A 24 8.35 -7.10 6.93
CA THR A 24 7.17 -7.38 6.12
C THR A 24 6.76 -6.15 5.30
N VAL A 25 6.58 -6.37 4.00
CA VAL A 25 6.03 -5.41 3.05
C VAL A 25 4.75 -6.00 2.45
N ILE A 26 3.69 -5.21 2.47
CA ILE A 26 2.40 -5.54 1.88
C ILE A 26 2.25 -4.71 0.60
N GLY A 27 2.10 -5.38 -0.53
CA GLY A 27 1.82 -4.79 -1.83
C GLY A 27 0.35 -4.90 -2.18
N PHE A 28 -0.31 -3.77 -2.41
CA PHE A 28 -1.66 -3.71 -2.94
C PHE A 28 -1.59 -3.45 -4.45
N PRO A 29 -2.20 -4.32 -5.28
CA PRO A 29 -2.25 -4.11 -6.72
C PRO A 29 -3.14 -2.92 -7.08
N ALA A 30 -2.87 -2.32 -8.24
CA ALA A 30 -3.70 -1.26 -8.81
C ALA A 30 -5.05 -1.84 -9.23
N ALA A 31 -6.07 -1.62 -8.39
CA ALA A 31 -7.42 -2.08 -8.60
C ALA A 31 -8.38 -0.92 -8.33
N PRO A 32 -9.20 -0.47 -9.30
CA PRO A 32 -10.03 0.73 -9.18
C PRO A 32 -10.96 0.74 -7.94
N ASN A 33 -11.41 -0.45 -7.52
CA ASN A 33 -12.26 -0.64 -6.35
C ASN A 33 -11.56 -1.49 -5.26
N GLY A 34 -10.23 -1.56 -5.31
CA GLY A 34 -9.42 -2.32 -4.36
C GLY A 34 -9.07 -1.53 -3.11
N GLN A 35 -8.58 -2.26 -2.10
CA GLN A 35 -8.10 -1.67 -0.84
C GLN A 35 -6.99 -0.63 -1.06
N GLY A 36 -6.16 -0.81 -2.09
CA GLY A 36 -5.17 0.18 -2.50
C GLY A 36 -5.80 1.51 -2.89
N ALA A 37 -6.75 1.52 -3.83
CA ALA A 37 -7.40 2.75 -4.27
C ALA A 37 -8.04 3.55 -3.12
N ALA A 38 -8.73 2.87 -2.20
CA ALA A 38 -9.31 3.51 -1.02
C ALA A 38 -8.25 4.16 -0.10
N LEU A 39 -7.09 3.53 0.06
CA LEU A 39 -5.99 4.06 0.87
C LEU A 39 -5.31 5.25 0.17
N THR A 40 -5.05 5.17 -1.14
CA THR A 40 -4.55 6.32 -1.94
C THR A 40 -5.50 7.50 -1.82
N GLU A 41 -6.80 7.27 -1.99
CA GLU A 41 -7.80 8.32 -1.89
C GLU A 41 -7.82 8.96 -0.50
N SER A 42 -7.69 8.16 0.56
CA SER A 42 -7.61 8.65 1.93
C SER A 42 -6.36 9.52 2.18
N ILE A 43 -5.21 9.12 1.64
CA ILE A 43 -3.95 9.89 1.76
C ILE A 43 -4.00 11.18 0.95
N LEU A 44 -4.53 11.13 -0.27
CA LEU A 44 -4.53 12.29 -1.18
C LEU A 44 -5.64 13.30 -0.85
N LYS A 45 -6.78 12.85 -0.30
CA LYS A 45 -7.87 13.75 0.11
C LYS A 45 -7.62 14.43 1.45
N ASP A 46 -6.82 13.84 2.33
CA ASP A 46 -6.45 14.48 3.58
C ASP A 46 -5.33 15.52 3.34
N PRO A 47 -5.58 16.82 3.62
CA PRO A 47 -4.57 17.87 3.43
C PRO A 47 -3.31 17.67 4.27
N LEU A 48 -3.41 17.07 5.45
CA LEU A 48 -2.25 16.82 6.31
C LEU A 48 -1.41 15.67 5.78
N LEU A 49 -2.05 14.58 5.36
CA LEU A 49 -1.33 13.41 4.83
C LEU A 49 -0.72 13.70 3.46
N SER A 50 -1.43 14.43 2.59
CA SER A 50 -0.90 14.85 1.29
C SER A 50 0.29 15.80 1.42
N GLN A 51 0.32 16.66 2.44
CA GLN A 51 1.49 17.51 2.76
C GLN A 51 2.64 16.71 3.38
N ALA A 52 2.35 15.68 4.16
CA ALA A 52 3.37 14.80 4.74
C ALA A 52 3.97 13.82 3.71
N ALA A 53 3.28 13.57 2.60
CA ALA A 53 3.73 12.69 1.54
C ALA A 53 4.80 13.35 0.67
N VAL A 54 6.02 12.81 0.71
CA VAL A 54 7.19 13.28 -0.03
C VAL A 54 7.16 12.71 -1.45
N VAL A 55 7.46 13.55 -2.45
CA VAL A 55 7.59 13.10 -3.85
C VAL A 55 8.87 12.28 -4.01
N VAL A 56 8.75 11.08 -4.56
CA VAL A 56 9.86 10.16 -4.82
C VAL A 56 9.81 9.66 -6.28
N PRO A 57 10.91 9.15 -6.84
CA PRO A 57 10.86 8.50 -8.14
C PRO A 57 9.83 7.36 -8.13
N GLY A 58 8.85 7.41 -9.03
CA GLY A 58 7.77 6.43 -9.14
C GLY A 58 6.55 6.70 -8.25
N GLY A 59 6.47 7.83 -7.53
CA GLY A 59 5.24 8.22 -6.83
C GLY A 59 5.43 9.12 -5.62
N ARG A 60 4.77 8.78 -4.50
CA ARG A 60 4.79 9.53 -3.24
C ARG A 60 4.98 8.60 -2.05
N LEU A 61 5.87 8.99 -1.15
CA LEU A 61 6.18 8.26 0.06
C LEU A 61 5.67 9.02 1.28
N LEU A 62 4.83 8.38 2.06
CA LEU A 62 4.44 8.82 3.39
C LEU A 62 5.23 8.02 4.42
N SER A 63 6.03 8.74 5.21
CA SER A 63 6.87 8.14 6.26
C SER A 63 6.33 8.51 7.63
N THR A 64 6.12 7.50 8.46
CA THR A 64 5.76 7.64 9.88
C THR A 64 6.85 7.06 10.76
N ALA A 65 6.74 7.23 12.08
CA ALA A 65 7.72 6.69 13.02
C ALA A 65 7.82 5.15 13.02
N LEU A 66 6.79 4.44 12.56
CA LEU A 66 6.72 2.97 12.60
C LEU A 66 6.59 2.33 11.23
N VAL A 67 5.92 3.00 10.28
CA VAL A 67 5.55 2.43 8.99
C VAL A 67 5.83 3.44 7.88
N ASN A 68 6.29 2.92 6.74
CA ASN A 68 6.39 3.65 5.49
C ASN A 68 5.32 3.16 4.51
N VAL A 69 4.71 4.09 3.79
CA VAL A 69 3.68 3.86 2.79
C VAL A 69 4.11 4.52 1.49
N LEU A 70 4.29 3.74 0.44
CA LEU A 70 4.61 4.19 -0.90
C LEU A 70 3.36 4.06 -1.78
N VAL A 71 2.89 5.18 -2.30
CA VAL A 71 1.84 5.24 -3.32
C VAL A 71 2.55 5.42 -4.65
N THR A 72 2.44 4.45 -5.55
CA THR A 72 3.06 4.54 -6.87
C THR A 72 2.15 5.25 -7.87
N ASP A 73 2.76 5.82 -8.91
CA ASP A 73 2.05 6.50 -10.00
C ASP A 73 1.15 5.57 -10.83
N ASP A 74 1.53 4.29 -10.95
CA ASP A 74 0.75 3.23 -11.59
C ASP A 74 -0.45 2.74 -10.75
N GLY A 75 -0.64 3.29 -9.54
CA GLY A 75 -1.78 3.01 -8.67
C GLY A 75 -1.59 1.82 -7.73
N ARG A 76 -0.40 1.22 -7.67
CA ARG A 76 -0.04 0.24 -6.62
C ARG A 76 0.28 0.96 -5.31
N ILE A 77 0.23 0.21 -4.21
CA ILE A 77 0.67 0.72 -2.90
C ILE A 77 1.53 -0.31 -2.21
N PHE A 78 2.59 0.14 -1.58
CA PHE A 78 3.45 -0.70 -0.76
C PHE A 78 3.49 -0.15 0.67
N VAL A 79 3.33 -1.02 1.66
CA VAL A 79 3.32 -0.65 3.08
C VAL A 79 4.24 -1.56 3.87
N GLY A 80 5.11 -1.03 4.70
CA GLY A 80 5.95 -1.86 5.57
C GLY A 80 6.70 -1.07 6.63
N MET A 81 7.21 -1.78 7.65
CA MET A 81 8.05 -1.20 8.73
C MET A 81 9.53 -1.08 8.32
N VAL A 82 9.77 -1.14 7.01
CA VAL A 82 11.10 -1.14 6.41
C VAL A 82 11.54 0.28 6.03
N PRO A 83 12.85 0.56 5.92
CA PRO A 83 13.34 1.82 5.38
C PRO A 83 12.76 2.13 3.99
N ALA A 84 12.64 3.42 3.68
CA ALA A 84 12.08 3.92 2.43
C ALA A 84 12.73 3.28 1.19
N GLU A 85 14.05 3.10 1.21
CA GLU A 85 14.85 2.54 0.13
C GLU A 85 14.47 1.08 -0.15
N ARG A 86 14.19 0.30 0.90
CA ARG A 86 13.74 -1.08 0.76
C ARG A 86 12.32 -1.14 0.20
N LEU A 87 11.45 -0.21 0.61
CA LEU A 87 10.09 -0.12 0.10
C LEU A 87 10.08 0.22 -1.41
N LEU A 88 10.94 1.15 -1.83
CA LEU A 88 11.15 1.49 -3.25
C LEU A 88 11.73 0.32 -4.03
N ALA A 89 12.71 -0.40 -3.47
CA ALA A 89 13.26 -1.60 -4.11
C ALA A 89 12.21 -2.70 -4.27
N ALA A 90 11.34 -2.90 -3.28
CA ALA A 90 10.22 -3.83 -3.37
C ALA A 90 9.23 -3.45 -4.46
N ALA A 91 8.94 -2.15 -4.62
CA ALA A 91 8.09 -1.66 -5.71
C ALA A 91 8.69 -1.87 -7.10
N GLY A 92 10.02 -1.74 -7.23
CA GLY A 92 10.72 -2.02 -8.49
C GLY A 92 10.90 -3.50 -8.82
N ALA A 93 10.80 -4.39 -7.81
CA ALA A 93 10.94 -5.83 -7.97
C ALA A 93 9.60 -6.58 -8.17
N ALA A 94 8.48 -5.92 -7.89
CA ALA A 94 7.12 -6.45 -8.02
C ALA A 94 6.51 -6.12 -9.39
#